data_AF-A0A7X0G127-F1
#
_entry.id   AF-A0A7X0G127-F1
#
_cell.length_a   1.000
_cell.length_b   1.000
_cell.length_c   1.000
_cell.angle_alpha   90.00
_cell.angle_beta   90.00
_cell.angle_gamma   90.00
#
_symmetry.space_group_name_H-M   'P 1'
#
loop_
_entity.id
_entity.type
_entity.pdbx_description
1 polymer ?
#
loop_
_entity_poly.entity_id
_entity_poly.type
_entity_poly.pdbx_seq_one_letter_code
_entity_poly.pdbx_strand_id
1 'polypeptide(L)'
;MPDPVLTEIGWAGTALRLAGTLKPRGAVSGIELLLRERGGDGLLRVPASARERDGRIAFEAEVDVATLAGGDPLPGGLWDVNLSVGAPMQTTVVPLGPVSAPGLDASPLRRFLPDSCTVIAYFGAGGALMIDVGGRPHVAGSVAADTLSWNEEREEVVVAGHIDLRRTGRPISGTLLMTERRSRHVYEVIAMLEERPHRLGYRAVVPATRAFIDDPLPRGTWDVSLCLGFSGMHREMRLLAPDEPVDVQVWRRLRHVRVVSSAAPGPLTITVGRV
;
A
#
# COMPACT_ATOMS: atom_id res chain seq x y z
N MET A 1 -27.38 5.19 -9.87
CA MET A 1 -26.17 4.35 -9.95
C MET A 1 -24.98 5.20 -9.57
N PRO A 2 -23.98 4.66 -8.88
CA PRO A 2 -22.75 5.39 -8.64
C PRO A 2 -22.00 5.57 -9.99
N ASP A 3 -21.56 6.80 -10.26
CA ASP A 3 -20.85 7.24 -11.48
C ASP A 3 -19.53 7.91 -11.02
N PRO A 4 -18.41 7.80 -11.77
CA PRO A 4 -18.26 7.18 -13.09
C PRO A 4 -18.08 5.66 -13.03
N VAL A 5 -18.40 4.97 -14.13
CA VAL A 5 -18.21 3.53 -14.31
C VAL A 5 -17.03 3.31 -15.26
N LEU A 6 -15.98 2.66 -14.77
CA LEU A 6 -14.84 2.25 -15.60
C LEU A 6 -15.19 0.99 -16.41
N THR A 7 -14.98 1.01 -17.72
CA THR A 7 -15.34 -0.08 -18.64
C THR A 7 -14.13 -0.76 -19.28
N GLU A 8 -12.99 -0.08 -19.34
CA GLU A 8 -11.76 -0.63 -19.90
C GLU A 8 -10.53 -0.09 -19.16
N ILE A 9 -9.54 -0.96 -18.97
CA ILE A 9 -8.21 -0.60 -18.52
C ILE A 9 -7.18 -1.54 -19.14
N GLY A 10 -6.07 -1.01 -19.67
CA GLY A 10 -5.04 -1.83 -20.31
C GLY A 10 -3.80 -1.03 -20.70
N TRP A 11 -2.68 -1.72 -20.90
CA TRP A 11 -1.46 -1.11 -21.43
C TRP A 11 -1.44 -1.18 -22.96
N ALA A 12 -1.13 -0.07 -23.62
CA ALA A 12 -0.75 0.02 -25.03
C ALA A 12 0.64 0.68 -25.11
N GLY A 13 1.69 -0.13 -25.23
CA GLY A 13 3.06 0.37 -25.10
C GLY A 13 3.33 0.89 -23.68
N THR A 14 3.69 2.17 -23.55
CA THR A 14 3.85 2.88 -22.27
C THR A 14 2.59 3.63 -21.84
N ALA A 15 1.55 3.66 -22.68
CA ALA A 15 0.30 4.32 -22.36
C ALA A 15 -0.66 3.39 -21.61
N LEU A 16 -1.14 3.83 -20.44
CA LEU A 16 -2.29 3.21 -19.79
C LEU A 16 -3.57 3.76 -20.44
N ARG A 17 -4.28 2.89 -21.14
CA ARG A 17 -5.59 3.18 -21.72
C ARG A 17 -6.68 2.99 -20.69
N LEU A 18 -7.58 3.96 -20.62
CA LEU A 18 -8.72 3.98 -19.73
C LEU A 18 -9.95 4.39 -20.52
N ALA A 19 -11.04 3.63 -20.39
CA ALA A 19 -12.33 4.03 -20.92
C ALA A 19 -13.44 3.80 -19.91
N GLY A 20 -14.48 4.61 -19.97
CA GLY A 20 -15.61 4.50 -19.06
C GLY A 20 -16.81 5.31 -19.50
N THR A 21 -17.85 5.29 -18.66
CA THR A 21 -19.04 6.11 -18.85
C THR A 21 -19.42 6.84 -17.58
N LEU A 22 -20.06 7.99 -17.73
CA LEU A 22 -20.65 8.73 -16.62
C LEU A 22 -21.98 9.36 -17.04
N LYS A 23 -22.89 9.53 -16.08
CA LYS A 23 -24.09 10.35 -16.26
C LYS A 23 -23.83 11.75 -15.73
N PRO A 24 -23.71 12.77 -16.59
CA PRO A 24 -23.40 14.11 -16.14
C PRO A 24 -24.60 14.72 -15.39
N ARG A 25 -24.32 15.62 -14.42
CA ARG A 25 -25.35 16.39 -13.69
C ARG A 25 -25.65 17.75 -14.34
N GLY A 26 -25.14 17.99 -15.55
CA GLY A 26 -25.25 19.26 -16.28
C GLY A 26 -24.46 19.21 -17.59
N ALA A 27 -24.29 20.36 -18.25
CA ALA A 27 -23.46 20.44 -19.45
C ALA A 27 -21.98 20.13 -19.12
N VAL A 28 -21.35 19.31 -19.96
CA VAL A 28 -19.93 18.96 -19.83
C VAL A 28 -19.16 19.62 -20.95
N SER A 29 -18.32 20.59 -20.60
CA SER A 29 -17.44 21.28 -21.54
C SER A 29 -16.03 20.68 -21.63
N GLY A 30 -15.67 19.79 -20.69
CA GLY A 30 -14.37 19.12 -20.66
C GLY A 30 -14.36 17.93 -19.70
N ILE A 31 -13.53 16.94 -20.04
CA ILE A 31 -13.21 15.79 -19.19
C ILE A 31 -11.69 15.61 -19.19
N GLU A 32 -11.12 15.46 -18.01
CA GLU A 32 -9.70 15.20 -17.82
C GLU A 32 -9.52 14.12 -16.76
N LEU A 33 -8.44 13.35 -16.85
CA LEU A 33 -7.92 12.63 -15.70
C LEU A 33 -7.01 13.55 -14.90
N LEU A 34 -7.17 13.51 -13.57
CA LEU A 34 -6.26 14.14 -12.62
C LEU A 34 -5.48 13.05 -11.92
N LEU A 35 -4.17 13.02 -12.18
CA LEU A 35 -3.23 12.20 -11.44
C LEU A 35 -2.66 13.04 -10.30
N ARG A 36 -3.00 12.67 -9.07
CA ARG A 36 -2.53 13.36 -7.87
C ARG A 36 -1.54 12.47 -7.13
N GLU A 37 -0.36 12.97 -6.86
CA GLU A 37 0.62 12.28 -6.04
C GLU A 37 0.12 12.16 -4.60
N ARG A 38 0.23 10.97 -4.02
CA ARG A 38 -0.15 10.72 -2.64
C ARG A 38 1.04 11.02 -1.73
N GLY A 39 0.89 12.02 -0.87
CA GLY A 39 1.93 12.45 0.07
C GLY A 39 2.88 13.52 -0.50
N GLY A 40 2.65 13.97 -1.72
CA GLY A 40 3.33 15.09 -2.35
C GLY A 40 2.36 16.10 -2.96
N ASP A 41 2.91 17.10 -3.64
CA ASP A 41 2.14 18.17 -4.29
C ASP A 41 1.98 17.95 -5.81
N GLY A 42 2.45 16.80 -6.33
CA GLY A 42 2.35 16.45 -7.74
C GLY A 42 0.90 16.39 -8.22
N LEU A 43 0.61 17.14 -9.30
CA LEU A 43 -0.68 17.12 -9.98
C LEU A 43 -0.47 17.19 -11.49
N LEU A 44 -0.88 16.14 -12.19
CA LEU A 44 -0.85 16.07 -13.65
C LEU A 44 -2.27 15.96 -14.20
N ARG A 45 -2.51 16.66 -15.32
CA ARG A 45 -3.78 16.64 -16.04
C ARG A 45 -3.59 15.91 -17.35
N VAL A 46 -4.43 14.93 -17.61
CA VAL A 46 -4.41 14.15 -18.86
C VAL A 46 -5.73 14.39 -19.58
N PRO A 47 -5.72 14.94 -20.79
CA PRO A 47 -6.93 15.12 -21.57
C PRO A 47 -7.65 13.78 -21.78
N ALA A 48 -8.98 13.80 -21.65
CA ALA A 48 -9.83 12.69 -22.07
C ALA A 48 -10.69 13.13 -23.25
N SER A 49 -10.86 12.25 -24.22
CA SER A 49 -11.91 12.44 -25.23
C SER A 49 -13.26 12.12 -24.61
N ALA A 50 -14.30 12.84 -25.04
CA ALA A 50 -15.66 12.69 -24.53
C ALA A 50 -16.63 12.59 -25.71
N ARG A 51 -17.53 11.61 -25.67
CA ARG A 51 -18.60 11.45 -26.66
C ARG A 51 -19.91 11.16 -25.95
N GLU A 52 -20.95 11.93 -26.30
CA GLU A 52 -22.29 11.66 -25.81
C GLU A 52 -22.92 10.49 -26.57
N ARG A 53 -23.49 9.54 -25.82
CA ARG A 53 -24.21 8.40 -26.36
C ARG A 53 -25.32 8.00 -25.39
N ASP A 54 -26.56 7.97 -25.87
CA ASP A 54 -27.72 7.51 -25.11
C ASP A 54 -27.90 8.22 -23.75
N GLY A 55 -27.63 9.53 -23.69
CA GLY A 55 -27.73 10.34 -22.47
C GLY A 55 -26.64 10.05 -21.41
N ARG A 56 -25.56 9.36 -21.79
CA ARG A 56 -24.33 9.18 -21.02
C ARG A 56 -23.16 9.76 -21.79
N ILE A 57 -22.10 10.12 -21.08
CA ILE A 57 -20.82 10.47 -21.71
C ILE A 57 -19.90 9.28 -21.62
N ALA A 58 -19.47 8.76 -22.76
CA ALA A 58 -18.34 7.87 -22.87
C ALA A 58 -17.06 8.71 -22.88
N PHE A 59 -16.07 8.31 -22.08
CA PHE A 59 -14.77 8.94 -22.07
C PHE A 59 -13.67 7.92 -22.36
N GLU A 60 -12.61 8.38 -23.02
CA GLU A 60 -11.39 7.62 -23.28
C GLU A 60 -10.18 8.50 -22.99
N ALA A 61 -9.19 7.96 -22.31
CA ALA A 61 -7.96 8.66 -21.97
C ALA A 61 -6.75 7.72 -22.10
N GLU A 62 -5.61 8.29 -22.49
CA GLU A 62 -4.32 7.61 -22.57
C GLU A 62 -3.33 8.31 -21.66
N VAL A 63 -2.80 7.60 -20.67
CA VAL A 63 -1.78 8.10 -19.75
C VAL A 63 -0.42 7.52 -20.17
N ASP A 64 0.33 8.23 -21.01
CA ASP A 64 1.69 7.80 -21.38
C ASP A 64 2.68 8.08 -20.26
N VAL A 65 2.91 7.07 -19.41
CA VAL A 65 3.76 7.23 -18.23
C VAL A 65 5.24 7.44 -18.55
N ALA A 66 5.66 7.30 -19.82
CA ALA A 66 7.03 7.60 -20.23
C ALA A 66 7.26 9.08 -20.57
N THR A 67 6.20 9.85 -20.83
CA THR A 67 6.33 11.25 -21.30
C THR A 67 5.34 12.23 -20.65
N LEU A 68 4.56 11.79 -19.67
CA LEU A 68 3.44 12.56 -19.10
C LEU A 68 3.86 13.89 -18.45
N ALA A 69 5.06 13.96 -17.87
CA ALA A 69 5.53 15.11 -17.11
C ALA A 69 6.25 16.13 -18.00
N GLY A 70 5.54 16.67 -19.00
CA GLY A 70 6.12 17.65 -19.92
C GLY A 70 7.17 17.05 -20.88
N GLY A 71 7.05 15.77 -21.20
CA GLY A 71 8.01 15.02 -22.02
C GLY A 71 8.82 14.01 -21.20
N ASP A 72 8.85 14.14 -19.88
CA ASP A 72 9.57 13.25 -18.97
C ASP A 72 8.66 12.12 -18.42
N PRO A 73 9.24 11.00 -17.96
CA PRO A 73 8.50 9.94 -17.29
C PRO A 73 7.74 10.42 -16.06
N LEU A 74 6.63 9.73 -15.74
CA LEU A 74 5.88 9.94 -14.51
C LEU A 74 6.82 9.75 -13.30
N PRO A 75 6.94 10.74 -12.39
CA PRO A 75 7.85 10.61 -11.26
C PRO A 75 7.50 9.43 -10.34
N GLY A 76 8.55 8.86 -9.72
CA GLY A 76 8.42 7.77 -8.76
C GLY A 76 7.54 8.15 -7.57
N GLY A 77 6.54 7.35 -7.26
CA GLY A 77 5.53 7.67 -6.26
C GLY A 77 4.25 6.87 -6.43
N LEU A 78 3.27 7.14 -5.57
CA LEU A 78 1.93 6.59 -5.65
C LEU A 78 0.98 7.70 -6.13
N TRP A 79 0.25 7.45 -7.22
CA TRP A 79 -0.61 8.42 -7.86
C TRP A 79 -2.07 7.97 -7.83
N ASP A 80 -2.94 8.83 -7.30
CA ASP A 80 -4.39 8.67 -7.32
C ASP A 80 -4.96 9.13 -8.66
N VAL A 81 -5.75 8.28 -9.32
CA VAL A 81 -6.38 8.59 -10.62
C VAL A 81 -7.83 9.01 -10.39
N ASN A 82 -8.11 10.28 -10.67
CA ASN A 82 -9.44 10.86 -10.54
C ASN A 82 -9.95 11.35 -11.89
N LEU A 83 -11.27 11.38 -12.07
CA LEU A 83 -11.92 11.99 -13.22
C LEU A 83 -12.39 13.39 -12.83
N SER A 84 -11.99 14.38 -13.62
CA SER A 84 -12.44 15.76 -13.54
C SER A 84 -13.44 16.03 -14.64
N VAL A 85 -14.64 16.47 -14.27
CA VAL A 85 -15.75 16.70 -15.20
C VAL A 85 -16.30 18.11 -15.00
N GLY A 86 -16.42 18.87 -16.08
CA GLY A 86 -17.13 20.15 -16.10
C GLY A 86 -16.28 21.33 -16.55
N ALA A 87 -16.87 22.53 -16.45
CA ALA A 87 -16.19 23.79 -16.77
C ALA A 87 -15.24 24.19 -15.63
N PRO A 88 -14.19 24.99 -15.89
CA PRO A 88 -13.19 25.37 -14.89
C PRO A 88 -13.76 25.87 -13.54
N MET A 89 -14.88 26.61 -13.56
CA MET A 89 -15.53 27.14 -12.35
C MET A 89 -16.58 26.21 -11.70
N GLN A 90 -16.90 25.07 -12.32
CA GLN A 90 -17.87 24.08 -11.83
C GLN A 90 -17.33 22.65 -12.01
N THR A 91 -16.05 22.47 -11.70
CA THR A 91 -15.37 21.19 -11.87
C THR A 91 -15.76 20.24 -10.75
N THR A 92 -16.27 19.06 -11.10
CA THR A 92 -16.48 17.96 -10.16
C THR A 92 -15.34 16.96 -10.32
N VAL A 93 -14.64 16.66 -9.21
CA VAL A 93 -13.57 15.65 -9.19
C VAL A 93 -14.06 14.43 -8.43
N VAL A 94 -13.97 13.26 -9.06
CA VAL A 94 -14.44 11.98 -8.51
C VAL A 94 -13.38 10.89 -8.70
N PRO A 95 -13.21 9.98 -7.73
CA PRO A 95 -12.28 8.87 -7.88
C PRO A 95 -12.76 7.93 -9.00
N LEU A 96 -11.81 7.50 -9.85
CA LEU A 96 -12.09 6.52 -10.89
C LEU A 96 -11.87 5.11 -10.35
N GLY A 97 -12.73 4.14 -10.68
CA GLY A 97 -12.57 2.73 -10.29
C GLY A 97 -13.52 2.15 -9.23
N PRO A 98 -14.02 2.89 -8.21
CA PRO A 98 -14.92 2.31 -7.19
C PRO A 98 -16.17 1.63 -7.77
N VAL A 99 -16.53 2.01 -8.99
CA VAL A 99 -17.53 1.34 -9.81
C VAL A 99 -16.89 0.93 -11.13
N SER A 100 -16.98 -0.35 -11.44
CA SER A 100 -16.45 -0.94 -12.66
C SER A 100 -17.53 -1.75 -13.37
N ALA A 101 -17.43 -1.86 -14.69
CA ALA A 101 -18.31 -2.70 -15.48
C ALA A 101 -18.20 -4.18 -15.04
N PRO A 102 -19.30 -4.95 -15.09
CA PRO A 102 -19.23 -6.39 -14.86
C PRO A 102 -18.23 -7.03 -15.83
N GLY A 103 -17.31 -7.84 -15.31
CA GLY A 103 -16.30 -8.53 -16.11
C GLY A 103 -15.02 -7.73 -16.39
N LEU A 104 -14.90 -6.48 -15.90
CA LEU A 104 -13.63 -5.78 -15.93
C LEU A 104 -12.59 -6.55 -15.09
N ASP A 105 -11.45 -6.87 -15.68
CA ASP A 105 -10.35 -7.48 -14.94
C ASP A 105 -9.75 -6.45 -13.98
N ALA A 106 -9.91 -6.71 -12.68
CA ALA A 106 -9.40 -5.85 -11.62
C ALA A 106 -7.92 -6.14 -11.28
N SER A 107 -7.29 -7.12 -11.94
CA SER A 107 -5.90 -7.54 -11.68
C SER A 107 -4.90 -6.40 -11.87
N PRO A 108 -3.81 -6.33 -11.08
CA PRO A 108 -2.82 -5.28 -11.23
C PRO A 108 -2.14 -5.40 -12.58
N LEU A 109 -2.11 -4.30 -13.32
CA LEU A 109 -1.49 -4.24 -14.63
C LEU A 109 -0.09 -3.68 -14.48
N ARG A 110 0.91 -4.56 -14.59
CA ARG A 110 2.32 -4.18 -14.50
C ARG A 110 2.90 -3.82 -15.87
N ARG A 111 3.73 -2.79 -15.90
CA ARG A 111 4.59 -2.42 -17.02
C ARG A 111 6.00 -2.11 -16.53
N PHE A 112 7.00 -2.43 -17.35
CA PHE A 112 8.38 -1.99 -17.14
C PHE A 112 8.72 -0.92 -18.17
N LEU A 113 9.28 0.19 -17.71
CA LEU A 113 9.80 1.26 -18.54
C LEU A 113 11.24 0.95 -18.99
N PRO A 114 11.78 1.65 -20.02
CA PRO A 114 13.12 1.40 -20.56
C PRO A 114 14.26 1.50 -19.53
N ASP A 115 14.09 2.30 -18.48
CA ASP A 115 15.04 2.47 -17.36
C ASP A 115 14.90 1.38 -16.27
N SER A 116 14.13 0.32 -16.54
CA SER A 116 13.75 -0.72 -15.58
C SER A 116 12.85 -0.23 -14.44
N CYS A 117 12.31 0.99 -14.52
CA CYS A 117 11.32 1.45 -13.57
C CYS A 117 10.02 0.64 -13.75
N THR A 118 9.49 0.11 -12.64
CA THR A 118 8.23 -0.65 -12.66
C THR A 118 7.06 0.30 -12.44
N VAL A 119 6.04 0.22 -13.29
CA VAL A 119 4.79 0.95 -13.17
C VAL A 119 3.65 -0.03 -13.03
N ILE A 120 2.77 0.18 -12.04
CA ILE A 120 1.67 -0.74 -11.75
C ILE A 120 0.38 0.05 -11.62
N ALA A 121 -0.57 -0.21 -12.51
CA ALA A 121 -1.94 0.29 -12.39
C ALA A 121 -2.81 -0.75 -11.66
N TYR A 122 -3.51 -0.36 -10.60
CA TYR A 122 -4.28 -1.30 -9.78
C TYR A 122 -5.40 -0.59 -9.00
N PHE A 123 -6.38 -1.37 -8.55
CA PHE A 123 -7.46 -0.88 -7.68
C PHE A 123 -7.10 -1.07 -6.20
N GLY A 124 -7.22 0.00 -5.42
CA GLY A 124 -6.99 -0.04 -3.97
C GLY A 124 -8.10 -0.72 -3.18
N ALA A 125 -7.93 -0.78 -1.85
CA ALA A 125 -8.93 -1.33 -0.93
C ALA A 125 -10.31 -0.65 -1.05
N GLY A 126 -10.34 0.66 -1.34
CA GLY A 126 -11.56 1.42 -1.61
C GLY A 126 -12.08 1.32 -3.05
N GLY A 127 -11.46 0.50 -3.89
CA GLY A 127 -11.78 0.36 -5.32
C GLY A 127 -11.26 1.49 -6.22
N ALA A 128 -10.66 2.54 -5.67
CA ALA A 128 -10.07 3.62 -6.48
C ALA A 128 -8.84 3.13 -7.26
N LEU A 129 -8.74 3.54 -8.52
CA LEU A 129 -7.62 3.29 -9.41
C LEU A 129 -6.41 4.12 -8.98
N MET A 130 -5.27 3.47 -8.88
CA MET A 130 -3.99 4.06 -8.54
C MET A 130 -2.89 3.59 -9.49
N ILE A 131 -1.84 4.41 -9.64
CA ILE A 131 -0.62 4.08 -10.37
C ILE A 131 0.56 4.16 -9.39
N ASP A 132 1.26 3.05 -9.19
CA ASP A 132 2.48 2.97 -8.37
C ASP A 132 3.70 2.95 -9.30
N VAL A 133 4.62 3.90 -9.13
CA VAL A 133 5.82 4.06 -9.94
C VAL A 133 7.05 3.81 -9.07
N GLY A 134 7.85 2.81 -9.44
CA GLY A 134 9.09 2.45 -8.77
C GLY A 134 8.94 1.46 -7.61
N GLY A 135 7.72 1.06 -7.23
CA GLY A 135 7.46 -0.05 -6.29
C GLY A 135 7.98 0.17 -4.86
N ARG A 136 8.26 1.42 -4.49
CA ARG A 136 8.71 1.80 -3.15
C ARG A 136 7.63 1.44 -2.12
N PRO A 137 7.99 1.08 -0.87
CA PRO A 137 7.02 0.96 0.21
C PRO A 137 6.26 2.27 0.39
N HIS A 138 4.93 2.18 0.43
CA HIS A 138 4.04 3.31 0.67
C HIS A 138 3.28 3.12 1.97
N VAL A 139 3.19 4.20 2.77
CA VAL A 139 2.44 4.19 4.03
C VAL A 139 0.97 3.91 3.76
N ALA A 140 0.43 2.88 4.42
CA ALA A 140 -0.93 2.38 4.27
C ALA A 140 -1.75 2.49 5.56
N GLY A 141 -1.35 3.40 6.46
CA GLY A 141 -2.03 3.67 7.73
C GLY A 141 -1.45 2.84 8.87
N SER A 142 -2.32 2.49 9.82
CA SER A 142 -1.95 1.71 11.02
C SER A 142 -2.90 0.54 11.21
N VAL A 143 -2.40 -0.55 11.79
CA VAL A 143 -3.18 -1.72 12.18
C VAL A 143 -2.76 -2.16 13.58
N ALA A 144 -3.72 -2.56 14.42
CA ALA A 144 -3.40 -3.10 15.72
C ALA A 144 -2.81 -4.52 15.58
N ALA A 145 -1.78 -4.81 16.38
CA ALA A 145 -1.45 -6.20 16.66
C ALA A 145 -2.53 -6.77 17.60
N ASP A 146 -2.96 -8.00 17.35
CA ASP A 146 -3.92 -8.67 18.23
C ASP A 146 -3.22 -9.14 19.49
N THR A 147 -2.02 -9.70 19.33
CA THR A 147 -1.24 -10.26 20.43
C THR A 147 0.25 -10.00 20.27
N LEU A 148 0.90 -9.91 21.42
CA LEU A 148 2.33 -9.91 21.55
C LEU A 148 2.69 -10.87 22.67
N SER A 149 3.55 -11.85 22.39
CA SER A 149 3.92 -12.84 23.40
C SER A 149 5.41 -13.18 23.37
N TRP A 150 5.89 -13.67 24.50
CA TRP A 150 7.23 -14.20 24.65
C TRP A 150 7.20 -15.72 24.51
N ASN A 151 8.05 -16.26 23.63
CA ASN A 151 8.31 -17.69 23.55
C ASN A 151 9.54 -18.02 24.39
N GLU A 152 9.34 -18.59 25.58
CA GLU A 152 10.43 -18.94 26.51
C GLU A 152 11.40 -19.99 25.95
N GLU A 153 10.89 -20.98 25.22
CA GLU A 153 11.70 -22.10 24.71
C GLU A 153 12.74 -21.62 23.68
N ARG A 154 12.33 -20.67 22.83
CA ARG A 154 13.16 -20.16 21.73
C ARG A 154 13.74 -18.78 22.00
N GLU A 155 13.32 -18.13 23.08
CA GLU A 155 13.67 -16.77 23.44
C GLU A 155 13.36 -15.76 22.30
N GLU A 156 12.11 -15.82 21.80
CA GLU A 156 11.61 -15.03 20.67
C GLU A 156 10.40 -14.18 21.08
N VAL A 157 10.28 -12.99 20.50
CA VAL A 157 9.05 -12.19 20.57
C VAL A 157 8.16 -12.58 19.40
N VAL A 158 6.93 -13.02 19.68
CA VAL A 158 5.94 -13.35 18.66
C VAL A 158 4.96 -12.19 18.53
N VAL A 159 4.88 -11.62 17.32
CA VAL A 159 3.92 -10.57 16.96
C VAL A 159 2.86 -11.21 16.08
N ALA A 160 1.59 -11.09 16.45
CA ALA A 160 0.50 -11.60 15.62
C ALA A 160 -0.68 -10.62 15.56
N GLY A 161 -1.41 -10.67 14.46
CA GLY A 161 -2.60 -9.87 14.27
C GLY A 161 -3.37 -10.24 13.02
N HIS A 162 -4.32 -9.39 12.64
CA HIS A 162 -5.04 -9.53 11.38
C HIS A 162 -5.24 -8.20 10.67
N ILE A 163 -5.56 -8.30 9.38
CA ILE A 163 -5.99 -7.18 8.56
C ILE A 163 -7.33 -7.57 7.95
N ASP A 164 -8.32 -6.70 8.08
CA ASP A 164 -9.59 -6.85 7.39
C ASP A 164 -9.37 -6.58 5.89
N LEU A 165 -9.45 -7.63 5.08
CA LEU A 165 -9.27 -7.56 3.63
C LEU A 165 -10.48 -8.16 2.94
N ARG A 166 -11.10 -7.38 2.04
CA ARG A 166 -12.08 -7.93 1.11
C ARG A 166 -11.32 -8.71 0.04
N ARG A 167 -11.40 -10.06 0.09
CA ARG A 167 -10.83 -11.06 -0.84
C ARG A 167 -9.70 -10.55 -1.73
N THR A 168 -8.49 -11.00 -1.45
CA THR A 168 -7.30 -10.52 -2.15
C THR A 168 -7.14 -11.20 -3.52
N GLY A 169 -7.65 -12.43 -3.69
CA GLY A 169 -7.62 -13.20 -4.94
C GLY A 169 -6.22 -13.35 -5.55
N ARG A 170 -5.19 -13.01 -4.77
CA ARG A 170 -3.82 -12.76 -5.21
C ARG A 170 -2.87 -13.17 -4.10
N PRO A 171 -1.70 -13.73 -4.44
CA PRO A 171 -0.67 -14.03 -3.46
C PRO A 171 -0.14 -12.74 -2.84
N ILE A 172 -0.05 -12.73 -1.50
CA ILE A 172 0.50 -11.66 -0.68
C ILE A 172 1.69 -12.23 0.09
N SER A 173 2.78 -11.48 0.19
CA SER A 173 3.88 -11.74 1.12
C SER A 173 3.82 -10.73 2.27
N GLY A 174 4.28 -11.14 3.45
CA GLY A 174 4.33 -10.29 4.63
C GLY A 174 5.74 -10.22 5.19
N THR A 175 6.19 -9.02 5.54
CA THR A 175 7.46 -8.78 6.22
C THR A 175 7.22 -7.81 7.37
N LEU A 176 7.63 -8.18 8.58
CA LEU A 176 7.71 -7.26 9.71
C LEU A 176 8.98 -6.42 9.55
N LEU A 177 8.82 -5.11 9.40
CA LEU A 177 9.91 -4.15 9.34
C LEU A 177 10.11 -3.54 10.73
N MET A 178 11.33 -3.62 11.24
CA MET A 178 11.71 -3.04 12.52
C MET A 178 12.75 -1.96 12.26
N THR A 179 12.40 -0.69 12.49
CA THR A 179 13.31 0.43 12.23
C THR A 179 13.87 0.97 13.54
N GLU A 180 15.20 0.93 13.72
CA GLU A 180 15.84 1.48 14.92
C GLU A 180 15.78 3.01 14.93
N ARG A 181 15.35 3.59 16.05
CA ARG A 181 14.99 5.01 16.11
C ARG A 181 16.13 5.98 15.80
N ARG A 182 17.37 5.65 16.16
CA ARG A 182 18.52 6.58 16.07
C ARG A 182 19.25 6.44 14.74
N SER A 183 19.59 5.22 14.37
CA SER A 183 20.37 4.86 13.19
C SER A 183 19.51 4.69 11.95
N ARG A 184 18.19 4.52 12.11
CA ARG A 184 17.25 4.18 11.04
C ARG A 184 17.58 2.87 10.32
N HIS A 185 18.40 2.02 10.94
CA HIS A 185 18.66 0.68 10.44
C HIS A 185 17.38 -0.14 10.47
N VAL A 186 17.16 -0.92 9.41
CA VAL A 186 15.97 -1.78 9.27
C VAL A 186 16.38 -3.22 9.50
N TYR A 187 15.65 -3.88 10.39
CA TYR A 187 15.71 -5.32 10.62
C TYR A 187 14.41 -5.95 10.13
N GLU A 188 14.51 -6.98 9.30
CA GLU A 188 13.38 -7.57 8.60
C GLU A 188 13.12 -9.00 9.07
N VAL A 189 11.86 -9.33 9.31
CA VAL A 189 11.44 -10.68 9.66
C VAL A 189 10.29 -11.08 8.75
N ILE A 190 10.39 -12.25 8.12
CA ILE A 190 9.29 -12.78 7.30
C ILE A 190 8.09 -13.05 8.22
N ALA A 191 6.93 -12.48 7.86
CA ALA A 191 5.66 -12.76 8.51
C ALA A 191 4.97 -13.91 7.77
N MET A 192 4.62 -14.97 8.50
CA MET A 192 3.73 -16.00 7.99
C MET A 192 2.32 -15.42 7.85
N LEU A 193 1.70 -15.65 6.70
CA LEU A 193 0.36 -15.17 6.40
C LEU A 193 -0.63 -16.33 6.30
N GLU A 194 -1.82 -16.14 6.85
CA GLU A 194 -2.92 -17.10 6.80
C GLU A 194 -4.17 -16.39 6.27
N GLU A 195 -4.64 -16.79 5.08
CA GLU A 195 -5.87 -16.25 4.50
C GLU A 195 -7.09 -16.90 5.16
N ARG A 196 -8.01 -16.06 5.66
CA ARG A 196 -9.31 -16.46 6.20
C ARG A 196 -10.42 -15.68 5.50
N PRO A 197 -11.69 -16.11 5.59
CA PRO A 197 -12.80 -15.33 5.06
C PRO A 197 -12.77 -13.89 5.60
N HIS A 198 -12.60 -12.92 4.70
CA HIS A 198 -12.57 -11.48 4.98
C HIS A 198 -11.38 -10.96 5.81
N ARG A 199 -10.38 -11.79 6.10
CA ARG A 199 -9.24 -11.41 6.94
C ARG A 199 -7.95 -12.08 6.49
N LEU A 200 -6.85 -11.37 6.67
CA LEU A 200 -5.50 -11.91 6.52
C LEU A 200 -4.82 -11.91 7.89
N GLY A 201 -4.66 -13.09 8.48
CA GLY A 201 -3.88 -13.26 9.69
C GLY A 201 -2.39 -13.15 9.37
N TYR A 202 -1.62 -12.54 10.27
CA TYR A 202 -0.17 -12.51 10.18
C TYR A 202 0.46 -12.96 11.50
N ARG A 203 1.63 -13.60 11.39
CA ARG A 203 2.46 -13.98 12.53
C ARG A 203 3.94 -13.83 12.17
N ALA A 204 4.65 -13.01 12.93
CA ALA A 204 6.09 -12.81 12.81
C ALA A 204 6.80 -13.23 14.10
N VAL A 205 8.00 -13.79 13.97
CA VAL A 205 8.80 -14.29 15.09
C VAL A 205 10.13 -13.56 15.10
N VAL A 206 10.33 -12.71 16.10
CA VAL A 206 11.50 -11.85 16.22
C VAL A 206 12.50 -12.48 17.20
N PRO A 207 13.67 -12.93 16.73
CA PRO A 207 14.67 -13.55 17.59
C PRO A 207 15.34 -12.50 18.46
N ALA A 208 15.29 -12.64 19.80
CA ALA A 208 15.87 -11.67 20.72
C ALA A 208 17.28 -12.05 21.20
N THR A 209 17.59 -13.35 21.28
CA THR A 209 18.85 -13.87 21.85
C THR A 209 19.61 -14.82 20.92
N ARG A 210 18.89 -15.71 20.24
CA ARG A 210 19.39 -16.72 19.32
C ARG A 210 18.53 -16.68 18.07
N ALA A 211 19.16 -16.80 16.91
CA ALA A 211 18.46 -17.29 15.74
C ALA A 211 19.29 -18.41 15.11
N PHE A 212 18.59 -19.42 14.60
CA PHE A 212 19.19 -20.56 13.94
C PHE A 212 19.73 -20.22 12.55
N ILE A 213 19.21 -19.14 11.94
CA ILE A 213 19.48 -18.73 10.57
C ILE A 213 19.91 -17.26 10.52
N ASP A 214 19.19 -16.36 11.20
CA ASP A 214 19.44 -14.91 11.19
C ASP A 214 20.20 -14.38 12.43
N ASP A 215 20.70 -13.16 12.38
CA ASP A 215 21.25 -12.49 13.56
C ASP A 215 20.12 -12.06 14.51
N PRO A 216 20.24 -12.26 15.84
CA PRO A 216 19.22 -11.81 16.79
C PRO A 216 19.12 -10.28 16.80
N LEU A 217 17.90 -9.77 16.96
CA LEU A 217 17.56 -8.35 16.93
C LEU A 217 18.60 -7.52 17.71
N PRO A 218 19.29 -6.56 17.07
CA PRO A 218 20.32 -5.78 17.75
C PRO A 218 19.75 -4.91 18.88
N ARG A 219 20.64 -4.42 19.75
CA ARG A 219 20.23 -3.50 20.82
C ARG A 219 19.73 -2.19 20.24
N GLY A 220 18.68 -1.64 20.83
CA GLY A 220 18.04 -0.41 20.39
C GLY A 220 16.56 -0.38 20.73
N THR A 221 15.90 0.71 20.35
CA THR A 221 14.44 0.81 20.34
C THR A 221 13.98 0.84 18.90
N TRP A 222 13.11 -0.09 18.57
CA TRP A 222 12.69 -0.40 17.21
C TRP A 222 11.21 -0.05 17.06
N ASP A 223 10.89 0.82 16.10
CA ASP A 223 9.51 1.04 15.68
C ASP A 223 9.09 -0.09 14.71
N VAL A 224 7.90 -0.64 14.89
CA VAL A 224 7.45 -1.84 14.17
C VAL A 224 6.36 -1.51 13.15
N SER A 225 6.58 -1.94 11.92
CA SER A 225 5.61 -1.87 10.82
C SER A 225 5.43 -3.25 10.16
N LEU A 226 4.26 -3.50 9.58
CA LEU A 226 4.00 -4.64 8.72
C LEU A 226 3.99 -4.18 7.26
N CYS A 227 4.89 -4.72 6.45
CA CYS A 227 4.95 -4.50 5.02
C CYS A 227 4.29 -5.68 4.27
N LEU A 228 3.23 -5.39 3.52
CA LEU A 228 2.61 -6.35 2.61
C LEU A 228 3.11 -6.15 1.19
N GLY A 229 3.66 -7.20 0.60
CA GLY A 229 4.06 -7.27 -0.79
C GLY A 229 2.99 -7.96 -1.63
N PHE A 230 2.56 -7.34 -2.73
CA PHE A 230 1.68 -8.00 -3.71
C PHE A 230 1.89 -7.41 -5.10
N SER A 231 2.07 -8.27 -6.09
CA SER A 231 2.30 -7.85 -7.48
C SER A 231 3.40 -6.79 -7.63
N GLY A 232 4.45 -6.82 -6.79
CA GLY A 232 5.59 -5.88 -6.82
C GLY A 232 5.32 -4.52 -6.17
N MET A 233 4.14 -4.35 -5.56
CA MET A 233 3.81 -3.21 -4.71
C MET A 233 4.10 -3.57 -3.25
N HIS A 234 4.49 -2.58 -2.47
CA HIS A 234 4.75 -2.72 -1.03
C HIS A 234 3.90 -1.71 -0.25
N ARG A 235 3.14 -2.19 0.74
CA ARG A 235 2.31 -1.35 1.61
C ARG A 235 2.74 -1.52 3.05
N GLU A 236 3.27 -0.45 3.63
CA GLU A 236 3.75 -0.42 5.00
C GLU A 236 2.65 0.12 5.92
N MET A 237 2.23 -0.70 6.88
CA MET A 237 1.28 -0.29 7.93
C MET A 237 2.02 -0.23 9.26
N ARG A 238 1.89 0.88 9.97
CA ARG A 238 2.42 0.99 11.33
C ARG A 238 1.66 0.04 12.24
N LEU A 239 2.36 -0.77 13.02
CA LEU A 239 1.70 -1.59 14.03
C LEU A 239 1.41 -0.77 15.29
N LEU A 240 0.20 -0.91 15.81
CA LEU A 240 -0.17 -0.41 17.14
C LEU A 240 -0.01 -1.54 18.16
N ALA A 241 0.45 -1.19 19.36
CA ALA A 241 0.67 -2.17 20.42
C ALA A 241 -0.65 -2.76 20.92
N PRO A 242 -0.70 -4.06 21.29
CA PRO A 242 -1.81 -4.63 22.02
C PRO A 242 -1.77 -4.19 23.49
N ASP A 243 -2.80 -4.53 24.26
CA ASP A 243 -2.90 -4.16 25.69
C ASP A 243 -1.81 -4.82 26.55
N GLU A 244 -1.45 -6.08 26.24
CA GLU A 244 -0.46 -6.86 26.99
C GLU A 244 0.95 -6.71 26.36
N PRO A 245 1.89 -6.00 27.01
CA PRO A 245 3.25 -5.89 26.52
C PRO A 245 4.10 -7.12 26.89
N VAL A 246 5.22 -7.28 26.20
CA VAL A 246 6.31 -8.17 26.60
C VAL A 246 7.28 -7.41 27.48
N ASP A 247 7.67 -7.99 28.62
CA ASP A 247 8.71 -7.49 29.50
C ASP A 247 9.46 -8.65 30.15
N VAL A 248 10.63 -9.00 29.59
CA VAL A 248 11.41 -10.16 30.03
C VAL A 248 12.88 -9.83 30.16
N GLN A 249 13.55 -10.56 31.06
CA GLN A 249 15.01 -10.57 31.16
C GLN A 249 15.57 -11.83 30.54
N VAL A 250 16.53 -11.65 29.63
CA VAL A 250 17.15 -12.75 28.87
C VAL A 250 18.67 -12.68 28.98
N TRP A 251 19.33 -13.82 28.78
CA TRP A 251 20.78 -13.89 28.86
C TRP A 251 21.41 -13.91 27.46
N ARG A 252 22.11 -12.82 27.08
CA ARG A 252 22.75 -12.69 25.76
C ARG A 252 24.23 -12.36 25.91
N ARG A 253 25.09 -13.22 25.33
CA ARG A 253 26.57 -13.06 25.34
C ARG A 253 27.11 -12.78 26.76
N LEU A 254 26.75 -13.63 27.72
CA LEU A 254 27.17 -13.55 29.13
C LEU A 254 26.66 -12.32 29.90
N ARG A 255 25.57 -11.69 29.44
CA ARG A 255 24.99 -10.50 30.06
C ARG A 255 23.47 -10.58 30.06
N HIS A 256 22.84 -10.16 31.14
CA HIS A 256 21.40 -9.90 31.14
C HIS A 256 21.09 -8.73 30.20
N VAL A 257 20.05 -8.91 29.40
CA VAL A 257 19.45 -7.93 28.50
C VAL A 257 17.95 -7.97 28.77
N ARG A 258 17.31 -6.81 28.82
CA ARG A 258 15.86 -6.70 28.93
C ARG A 258 15.27 -6.55 27.54
N VAL A 259 14.17 -7.25 27.28
CA VAL A 259 13.35 -7.12 26.07
C VAL A 259 12.00 -6.59 26.51
N VAL A 260 11.65 -5.39 26.07
CA VAL A 260 10.41 -4.70 26.47
C VAL A 260 9.67 -4.23 25.23
N SER A 261 8.34 -4.34 25.22
CA SER A 261 7.51 -3.67 24.21
C SER A 261 6.69 -2.52 24.78
N SER A 262 6.20 -1.64 23.91
CA SER A 262 5.11 -0.74 24.29
C SER A 262 3.80 -1.50 24.49
N ALA A 263 2.87 -0.87 25.21
CA ALA A 263 1.48 -1.28 25.36
C ALA A 263 0.56 -0.28 24.64
N ALA A 264 -0.68 -0.69 24.38
CA ALA A 264 -1.73 0.15 23.81
C ALA A 264 -1.92 1.48 24.59
N PRO A 265 -2.41 2.55 23.93
CA PRO A 265 -2.85 2.65 22.53
C PRO A 265 -1.75 3.13 21.57
N GLY A 266 -0.48 3.11 22.00
CA GLY A 266 0.64 3.67 21.24
C GLY A 266 1.11 2.78 20.07
N PRO A 267 1.98 3.31 19.21
CA PRO A 267 2.72 2.50 18.24
C PRO A 267 3.47 1.36 18.93
N LEU A 268 3.51 0.19 18.28
CA LEU A 268 4.30 -0.93 18.73
C LEU A 268 5.78 -0.61 18.59
N THR A 269 6.49 -0.76 19.69
CA THR A 269 7.93 -0.65 19.79
C THR A 269 8.48 -1.87 20.50
N ILE A 270 9.67 -2.31 20.11
CA ILE A 270 10.42 -3.34 20.83
C ILE A 270 11.76 -2.73 21.21
N THR A 271 12.11 -2.80 22.49
CA THR A 271 13.38 -2.32 23.03
C THR A 271 14.20 -3.50 23.51
N VAL A 272 15.42 -3.64 22.97
CA VAL A 272 16.41 -4.64 23.40
C VAL A 272 17.59 -3.89 23.98
N GLY A 273 17.84 -4.02 25.28
CA GLY A 273 18.90 -3.22 25.89
C GLY A 273 19.07 -3.42 27.38
N ARG A 274 19.95 -2.58 27.94
CA ARG A 274 20.09 -2.44 29.38
C ARG A 274 19.12 -1.35 29.83
N VAL A 275 18.42 -1.61 30.92
CA VAL A 275 17.87 -0.55 31.77
C VAL A 275 19.01 0.03 32.57
#